data_AF-A0A968HT67-F1
#
_entry.id   AF-A0A968HT67-F1
#
_cell.length_a   1.000
_cell.length_b   1.000
_cell.length_c   1.000
_cell.angle_alpha   90.00
_cell.angle_beta   90.00
_cell.angle_gamma   90.00
#
_symmetry.space_group_name_H-M   'P 1'
#
loop_
_entity.id
_entity.type
_entity.pdbx_description
1 polymer ?
#
loop_
_entity_poly.entity_id
_entity_poly.type
_entity_poly.pdbx_seq_one_letter_code
_entity_poly.pdbx_strand_id
1 'polypeptide(L)'
;MAAHIGHSRRLLRNIGIFTGILIFGTAGYCWLEGWPWFDALYMTVISLTTVGYGETHPLSPQGRLFTVILLGTGVAGVSYVTAQFIETLTQSYWQTLVQQQRMDSYQQHFILCGFGRTGRQVALEFTAEEIPFVVIDQSAEAIASAGATGLWRSIKVMLPKMPPLKRRALGGP
;
A
#
# COMPACT_ATOMS: atom_id res chain seq x y z
N MET A 1 11.02 -0.78 3.17
CA MET A 1 11.03 -1.89 4.14
C MET A 1 10.11 -1.67 5.35
N ALA A 2 10.08 -0.49 6.01
CA ALA A 2 9.23 -0.26 7.18
C ALA A 2 7.70 -0.27 6.91
N ALA A 3 7.25 0.18 5.73
CA ALA A 3 5.82 0.20 5.37
C ALA A 3 5.21 -1.22 5.20
N HIS A 4 6.00 -2.19 4.70
CA HIS A 4 5.54 -3.57 4.50
C HIS A 4 5.36 -4.33 5.83
N ILE A 5 6.17 -3.99 6.84
CA ILE A 5 6.10 -4.58 8.19
C ILE A 5 4.82 -4.12 8.92
N GLY A 6 4.42 -2.86 8.74
CA GLY A 6 3.21 -2.31 9.36
C GLY A 6 1.91 -2.97 8.86
N HIS A 7 1.85 -3.26 7.56
CA HIS A 7 0.68 -3.90 6.94
C HIS A 7 0.51 -5.35 7.42
N SER A 8 1.61 -6.12 7.42
CA SER A 8 1.63 -7.51 7.89
C SER A 8 1.22 -7.63 9.37
N ARG A 9 1.67 -6.73 10.25
CA ARG A 9 1.28 -6.72 11.67
C ARG A 9 -0.21 -6.42 11.90
N ARG A 10 -0.80 -5.52 11.11
CA ARG A 10 -2.24 -5.20 11.20
C ARG A 10 -3.10 -6.39 10.79
N LEU A 11 -2.74 -7.07 9.70
CA LEU A 11 -3.42 -8.28 9.24
C LEU A 11 -3.31 -9.41 10.27
N LEU A 12 -2.11 -9.66 10.81
CA LEU A 12 -1.90 -10.66 11.87
C LEU A 12 -2.76 -10.38 13.10
N ARG A 13 -2.84 -9.11 13.53
CA ARG A 13 -3.70 -8.71 14.66
C ARG A 13 -5.18 -8.98 14.37
N ASN A 14 -5.68 -8.60 13.20
CA ASN A 14 -7.08 -8.78 12.84
C ASN A 14 -7.45 -10.27 12.72
N ILE A 15 -6.57 -11.08 12.13
CA ILE A 15 -6.71 -12.55 12.10
C ILE A 15 -6.71 -13.11 13.53
N GLY A 16 -5.81 -12.64 14.39
CA GLY A 16 -5.77 -13.05 15.80
C GLY A 16 -7.06 -12.74 16.56
N ILE A 17 -7.64 -11.56 16.34
CA ILE A 17 -8.93 -11.17 16.95
C ILE A 17 -10.05 -12.10 16.46
N PHE A 18 -10.15 -12.31 15.15
CA PHE A 18 -11.19 -13.17 14.56
C PHE A 18 -11.09 -14.62 15.08
N THR A 19 -9.90 -15.20 15.05
CA THR A 19 -9.65 -16.54 15.58
C THR A 19 -9.93 -16.61 17.09
N GLY A 20 -9.59 -15.57 17.85
CA GLY A 20 -9.88 -15.48 19.27
C GLY A 20 -11.38 -15.52 19.58
N ILE A 21 -12.20 -14.80 18.80
CA ILE A 21 -13.67 -14.81 18.93
C ILE A 21 -14.22 -16.21 18.62
N LEU A 22 -13.72 -16.86 17.56
CA LEU A 22 -14.14 -18.23 17.21
C LEU A 22 -13.80 -19.24 18.31
N ILE A 23 -12.58 -19.18 18.85
CA ILE A 23 -12.16 -20.05 19.95
C ILE A 23 -13.01 -19.79 21.19
N PHE A 24 -13.26 -18.53 21.54
CA PHE A 24 -14.10 -18.16 22.69
C PHE A 24 -15.53 -18.69 22.54
N GLY A 25 -16.16 -18.49 21.38
CA GLY A 25 -17.49 -19.02 21.09
C GLY A 25 -17.55 -20.55 21.18
N THR A 26 -16.61 -21.21 20.50
CA THR A 26 -16.53 -22.68 20.47
C THR A 26 -16.29 -23.26 21.85
N ALA A 27 -15.33 -22.73 22.61
CA ALA A 27 -15.01 -23.19 23.95
C ALA A 27 -16.18 -22.96 24.92
N GLY A 28 -16.90 -21.84 24.78
CA GLY A 28 -18.09 -21.57 25.57
C GLY A 28 -19.19 -22.61 25.36
N TYR A 29 -19.48 -22.99 24.11
CA TYR A 29 -20.46 -24.05 23.82
C TYR A 29 -19.97 -25.44 24.28
N CYS A 30 -18.69 -25.77 24.08
CA CYS A 30 -18.13 -27.03 24.57
C CYS A 30 -18.22 -27.14 26.10
N TRP A 31 -17.99 -26.04 26.83
CA TRP A 31 -17.95 -26.07 28.29
C TRP A 31 -19.33 -25.95 28.94
N LEU A 32 -20.21 -25.09 28.41
CA LEU A 32 -21.55 -24.87 28.97
C LEU A 32 -22.53 -25.95 28.56
N GLU A 33 -22.49 -26.40 27.30
CA GLU A 33 -23.47 -27.34 26.76
C GLU A 33 -22.89 -28.74 26.53
N GLY A 34 -21.58 -28.94 26.69
CA GLY A 34 -20.94 -30.25 26.51
C GLY A 34 -20.91 -30.73 25.07
N TRP A 35 -21.09 -29.83 24.10
CA TRP A 35 -21.19 -30.21 22.68
C TRP A 35 -19.84 -30.65 22.11
N PRO A 36 -19.85 -31.52 21.09
CA PRO A 36 -18.65 -31.82 20.31
C PRO A 36 -18.04 -30.55 19.73
N TRP A 37 -16.71 -30.48 19.69
CA TRP A 37 -15.96 -29.31 19.21
C TRP A 37 -16.37 -28.84 17.81
N PHE A 38 -16.68 -29.77 16.90
CA PHE A 38 -17.11 -29.42 15.55
C PHE A 38 -18.50 -28.77 15.53
N ASP A 39 -19.45 -29.27 16.32
CA ASP A 39 -20.80 -28.73 16.38
C ASP A 39 -20.80 -27.36 17.06
N ALA A 40 -20.01 -27.20 18.12
CA ALA A 40 -19.79 -25.93 18.79
C ALA A 40 -19.14 -24.88 17.87
N LEU A 41 -18.15 -25.28 17.07
CA LEU A 41 -17.52 -24.40 16.09
C LEU A 41 -18.51 -24.02 14.99
N TYR A 42 -19.25 -24.99 14.47
CA TYR A 42 -20.26 -24.76 13.45
C TYR A 42 -21.34 -23.79 13.95
N MET A 43 -21.88 -23.99 15.15
CA MET A 43 -22.83 -23.08 15.80
C MET A 43 -22.27 -21.66 15.93
N THR A 44 -21.00 -21.55 16.35
CA THR A 44 -20.32 -20.26 16.49
C THR A 44 -20.20 -19.55 15.15
N VAL A 45 -19.78 -20.26 14.10
CA VAL A 45 -19.60 -19.69 12.76
C VAL A 45 -20.93 -19.24 12.16
N ILE A 46 -21.99 -20.06 12.18
CA ILE A 46 -23.30 -19.68 11.61
C ILE A 46 -23.93 -18.48 12.33
N SER A 47 -23.65 -18.35 13.64
CA SER A 47 -24.12 -17.25 14.48
C SER A 47 -23.39 -15.95 14.15
N LEU A 48 -22.05 -16.00 14.09
CA LEU A 48 -21.21 -14.81 13.84
C LEU A 48 -21.26 -14.34 12.39
N THR A 49 -21.47 -15.24 11.45
CA THR A 49 -21.69 -14.90 10.03
C THR A 49 -23.11 -14.38 9.78
N THR A 50 -23.95 -14.29 10.82
CA THR A 50 -25.33 -13.81 10.75
C THR A 50 -26.24 -14.62 9.82
N VAL A 51 -25.81 -15.84 9.45
CA VAL A 51 -26.60 -16.76 8.61
C VAL A 51 -27.77 -17.32 9.42
N GLY A 52 -27.51 -17.76 10.66
CA GLY A 52 -28.56 -18.05 11.64
C GLY A 52 -29.55 -19.16 11.25
N TYR A 53 -29.07 -20.34 10.83
CA TYR A 53 -29.93 -21.49 10.49
C TYR A 53 -30.71 -22.12 11.67
N GLY A 54 -30.55 -21.58 12.88
CA GLY A 54 -31.13 -22.12 14.11
C GLY A 54 -30.10 -22.81 15.00
N GLU A 55 -30.56 -23.29 16.16
CA GLU A 55 -29.73 -24.01 17.13
C GLU A 55 -29.35 -25.40 16.58
N THR A 56 -28.05 -25.75 16.58
CA THR A 56 -27.58 -27.08 16.14
C THR A 56 -28.03 -28.21 17.05
N HIS A 57 -28.16 -27.88 18.33
CA HIS A 57 -28.57 -28.73 19.44
C HIS A 57 -29.41 -27.87 20.40
N PRO A 58 -30.30 -28.46 21.21
CA PRO A 58 -31.13 -27.71 22.14
C PRO A 58 -30.26 -26.98 23.16
N LEU A 59 -30.43 -25.65 23.26
CA LEU A 59 -29.68 -24.82 24.19
C LEU A 59 -30.33 -24.77 25.58
N SER A 60 -29.50 -24.89 26.62
CA SER A 60 -29.92 -24.58 27.98
C SER A 60 -30.21 -23.07 28.16
N PRO A 61 -30.92 -22.65 29.23
CA PRO A 61 -31.10 -21.22 29.52
C PRO A 61 -29.79 -20.45 29.66
N GLN A 62 -28.73 -21.10 30.16
CA GLN A 62 -27.40 -20.50 30.30
C GLN A 62 -26.71 -20.37 28.93
N GLY A 63 -26.82 -21.40 28.08
CA GLY A 63 -26.32 -21.36 26.71
C GLY A 63 -26.97 -20.25 25.89
N ARG A 64 -28.29 -20.04 26.04
CA ARG A 64 -28.98 -18.93 25.36
C ARG A 64 -28.45 -17.56 25.79
N LEU A 65 -28.24 -17.35 27.09
CA LEU A 65 -27.65 -16.11 27.59
C LEU A 65 -26.23 -15.91 27.05
N PHE A 66 -25.44 -16.99 27.01
CA PHE A 66 -24.11 -16.98 26.40
C PHE A 66 -24.17 -16.60 24.92
N THR A 67 -25.07 -17.20 24.14
CA THR A 67 -25.27 -16.88 22.72
C THR A 67 -25.63 -15.42 22.51
N VAL A 68 -26.49 -14.83 23.35
CA VAL A 68 -26.84 -13.41 23.28
C VAL A 68 -25.61 -12.52 23.49
N ILE A 69 -24.78 -12.83 24.49
CA ILE A 69 -23.54 -12.08 24.75
C ILE A 69 -22.51 -12.28 23.62
N LEU A 70 -22.38 -13.51 23.13
CA LEU A 70 -21.51 -13.87 22.01
C LEU A 70 -21.92 -13.15 20.73
N LEU A 71 -23.21 -13.05 20.44
CA LEU A 71 -23.70 -12.31 19.29
C LEU A 71 -23.46 -10.80 19.44
N GLY A 72 -23.79 -10.23 20.61
CA GLY A 72 -23.59 -8.80 20.86
C GLY A 72 -22.12 -8.35 20.73
N THR A 73 -21.19 -9.15 21.25
CA THR A 73 -19.75 -8.82 21.22
C THR A 73 -19.06 -9.35 19.96
N GLY A 74 -19.37 -10.57 19.54
CA GLY A 74 -18.74 -11.27 18.43
C GLY A 74 -19.14 -10.71 17.08
N VAL A 75 -20.41 -10.38 16.84
CA VAL A 75 -20.85 -9.79 15.55
C VAL A 75 -20.21 -8.41 15.37
N ALA A 76 -20.14 -7.60 16.42
CA ALA A 76 -19.45 -6.31 16.39
C ALA A 76 -17.96 -6.48 16.06
N GLY A 77 -17.28 -7.44 16.69
CA GLY A 77 -15.87 -7.74 16.44
C GLY A 77 -15.61 -8.24 15.02
N VAL A 78 -16.41 -9.18 14.52
CA VAL A 78 -16.29 -9.72 13.16
C VAL A 78 -16.60 -8.64 12.12
N SER A 79 -17.60 -7.79 12.36
CA SER A 79 -17.93 -6.66 11.49
C SER A 79 -16.78 -5.67 11.39
N TYR A 80 -16.14 -5.33 12.52
CA TYR A 80 -14.98 -4.46 12.55
C TYR A 80 -13.79 -5.04 11.75
N VAL A 81 -13.49 -6.33 11.94
CA VAL A 81 -12.42 -7.01 11.19
C VAL A 81 -12.71 -7.01 9.69
N THR A 82 -13.96 -7.26 9.31
CA THR A 82 -14.41 -7.28 7.91
C THR A 82 -14.29 -5.89 7.27
N ALA A 83 -14.71 -4.84 7.97
CA ALA A 83 -14.57 -3.46 7.49
C ALA A 83 -13.09 -3.10 7.24
N GLN A 84 -12.21 -3.43 8.18
CA GLN A 84 -10.77 -3.22 8.03
C GLN A 84 -10.17 -4.01 6.85
N PHE A 85 -10.65 -5.23 6.62
CA PHE A 85 -10.24 -6.02 5.47
C PHE A 85 -10.63 -5.36 4.15
N ILE A 86 -11.86 -4.86 4.04
CA ILE A 86 -12.36 -4.13 2.85
C ILE A 86 -11.54 -2.85 2.60
N GLU A 87 -11.28 -2.06 3.64
CA GLU A 87 -10.45 -0.85 3.53
C GLU A 87 -9.05 -1.18 2.99
N THR A 88 -8.47 -2.26 3.47
CA THR A 88 -7.14 -2.73 3.06
C THR A 88 -7.11 -3.12 1.58
N LEU A 89 -8.10 -3.89 1.12
CA LEU A 89 -8.24 -4.26 -0.29
C LEU A 89 -8.44 -3.03 -1.17
N THR A 90 -9.31 -2.11 -0.74
CA THR A 90 -9.59 -0.87 -1.46
C THR A 90 -8.33 -0.03 -1.62
N GLN A 91 -7.55 0.14 -0.55
CA GLN A 91 -6.30 0.89 -0.58
C GLN A 91 -5.27 0.25 -1.53
N SER A 92 -5.18 -1.08 -1.58
CA SER A 92 -4.30 -1.79 -2.51
C SER A 92 -4.66 -1.53 -3.97
N TYR A 93 -5.95 -1.50 -4.29
CA TYR A 93 -6.45 -1.26 -5.64
C TYR A 93 -6.14 0.18 -6.10
N TRP A 94 -6.43 1.17 -5.26
CA TRP A 94 -6.16 2.59 -5.57
C TRP A 94 -4.67 2.91 -5.66
N GLN A 95 -3.84 2.30 -4.79
CA GLN A 95 -2.39 2.49 -4.87
C GLN A 95 -1.85 1.99 -6.21
N THR A 96 -2.35 0.85 -6.70
CA THR A 96 -1.87 0.29 -7.97
C THR A 96 -2.26 1.17 -9.16
N LEU A 97 -3.50 1.69 -9.19
CA LEU A 97 -3.96 2.60 -10.26
C LEU A 97 -3.24 3.96 -10.26
N VAL A 98 -3.06 4.57 -9.09
CA VAL A 98 -2.33 5.85 -8.97
C VAL A 98 -0.83 5.66 -9.25
N GLN A 99 -0.26 4.51 -8.89
CA GLN A 99 1.13 4.17 -9.20
C GLN A 99 1.34 3.99 -10.71
N GLN A 100 0.36 3.41 -11.42
CA GLN A 100 0.40 3.30 -12.88
C GLN A 100 0.34 4.66 -13.56
N GLN A 101 -0.54 5.58 -13.12
CA GLN A 101 -0.54 6.95 -13.65
C GLN A 101 0.79 7.70 -13.41
N ARG A 102 1.44 7.42 -12.27
CA ARG A 102 2.80 7.93 -12.01
C ARG A 102 3.84 7.32 -12.93
N MET A 103 3.67 6.07 -13.36
CA MET A 103 4.57 5.40 -14.30
C MET A 103 4.34 5.87 -15.75
N ASP A 104 3.09 6.14 -16.13
CA ASP A 104 2.72 6.66 -17.45
C ASP A 104 3.29 8.07 -17.69
N SER A 105 3.54 8.85 -16.62
CA SER A 105 4.23 10.14 -16.74
C SER A 105 5.74 10.03 -17.04
N TYR A 106 6.36 8.84 -16.98
CA TYR A 106 7.78 8.65 -17.37
C TYR A 106 7.96 8.27 -18.85
N GLN A 107 6.88 8.13 -19.62
CA GLN A 107 6.91 7.51 -20.95
C GLN A 107 7.54 8.34 -22.09
N GLN A 108 8.18 9.48 -21.85
CA GLN A 108 8.84 10.27 -22.93
C GLN A 108 10.00 11.15 -22.42
N HIS A 109 10.76 10.75 -21.40
CA HIS A 109 11.89 11.56 -20.92
C HIS A 109 13.20 10.84 -21.19
N PHE A 110 13.88 11.23 -22.27
CA PHE A 110 15.23 10.75 -22.56
C PHE A 110 16.21 11.37 -21.57
N ILE A 111 16.95 10.54 -20.84
CA ILE A 111 17.98 11.01 -19.90
C ILE A 111 19.35 10.72 -20.51
N LEU A 112 20.10 11.77 -20.81
CA LEU A 112 21.47 11.67 -21.30
C LEU A 112 22.44 11.69 -20.11
N CYS A 113 22.90 10.52 -19.71
CA CYS A 113 23.89 10.36 -18.65
C CYS A 113 25.31 10.57 -19.22
N GLY A 114 25.78 11.81 -19.21
CA GLY A 114 27.13 12.19 -19.64
C GLY A 114 27.15 13.12 -20.86
N PHE A 115 27.82 14.26 -20.74
CA PHE A 115 28.01 15.29 -21.77
C PHE A 115 29.48 15.37 -22.22
N GLY A 116 30.05 14.19 -22.50
CA GLY A 116 31.36 14.07 -23.17
C GLY A 116 31.25 14.24 -24.69
N ARG A 117 32.23 13.72 -25.44
CA ARG A 117 32.25 13.81 -26.93
C ARG A 117 31.02 13.16 -27.57
N THR A 118 30.73 11.91 -27.17
CA THR A 118 29.59 11.14 -27.68
C THR A 118 28.26 11.70 -27.19
N GLY A 119 28.17 12.08 -25.91
CA GLY A 119 26.97 12.70 -25.34
C GLY A 119 26.60 14.00 -26.06
N ARG A 120 27.60 14.81 -26.45
CA ARG A 120 27.36 16.03 -27.21
C ARG A 120 26.75 15.77 -28.59
N GLN A 121 27.16 14.70 -29.27
CA GLN A 121 26.63 14.36 -30.58
C GLN A 121 25.18 13.85 -30.49
N VAL A 122 24.89 13.00 -29.49
CA VAL A 122 23.52 12.54 -29.20
C VAL A 122 22.62 13.72 -28.80
N ALA A 123 23.13 14.67 -28.01
CA ALA A 123 22.39 15.88 -27.65
C ALA A 123 22.06 16.75 -28.87
N LEU A 124 22.97 16.86 -29.85
CA LEU A 124 22.74 17.59 -31.08
C LEU A 124 21.67 16.91 -31.95
N GLU A 125 21.70 15.58 -32.07
CA GLU A 125 20.68 14.81 -32.79
C GLU A 125 19.31 14.95 -32.13
N PHE A 126 19.22 14.82 -30.80
CA PHE A 126 17.96 15.01 -30.08
C PHE A 126 17.43 16.45 -30.21
N THR A 127 18.30 17.43 -30.33
CA THR A 127 17.90 18.83 -30.55
C THR A 127 17.44 19.06 -31.98
N ALA A 128 18.10 18.43 -32.95
CA ALA A 128 17.71 18.50 -34.36
C ALA A 128 16.35 17.82 -34.62
N GLU A 129 16.05 16.76 -33.88
CA GLU A 129 14.76 16.06 -33.93
C GLU A 129 13.70 16.61 -32.96
N GLU A 130 13.97 17.73 -32.28
CA GLU A 130 13.08 18.37 -31.28
C GLU A 130 12.63 17.43 -30.14
N ILE A 131 13.43 16.42 -29.81
CA ILE A 131 13.15 15.46 -28.74
C ILE A 131 13.50 16.10 -27.39
N PRO A 132 12.59 16.15 -26.40
CA PRO A 132 12.89 16.65 -25.07
C PRO A 132 13.76 15.66 -24.27
N PHE A 133 14.93 16.11 -23.80
CA PHE A 133 15.86 15.27 -23.03
C PHE A 133 16.53 16.00 -21.85
N VAL A 134 16.82 15.28 -20.77
CA VAL A 134 17.51 15.80 -19.58
C VAL A 134 18.95 15.30 -19.55
N VAL A 135 19.93 16.21 -19.43
CA VAL A 135 21.35 15.85 -19.29
C VAL A 135 21.75 15.74 -17.82
N ILE A 136 22.39 14.64 -17.45
CA ILE A 136 22.97 14.41 -16.13
C ILE A 136 24.45 14.06 -16.31
N ASP A 137 25.35 14.90 -15.82
CA ASP A 137 26.80 14.65 -15.81
C ASP A 137 27.35 14.96 -14.41
N GLN A 138 28.42 14.26 -14.01
CA GLN A 138 29.07 14.47 -12.72
C GLN A 138 30.08 15.64 -12.75
N SER A 139 30.56 16.01 -13.93
CA SER A 139 31.56 17.06 -14.13
C SER A 139 30.90 18.43 -14.33
N ALA A 140 31.32 19.41 -13.53
CA ALA A 140 30.81 20.78 -13.61
C ALA A 140 31.13 21.46 -14.96
N GLU A 141 32.26 21.10 -15.57
CA GLU A 141 32.69 21.60 -16.88
C GLU A 141 31.79 21.11 -18.02
N ALA A 142 31.34 19.85 -17.98
CA ALA A 142 30.44 19.32 -19.00
C ALA A 142 29.03 19.91 -18.89
N ILE A 143 28.57 20.20 -17.67
CA ILE A 143 27.31 20.92 -17.43
C ILE A 143 27.38 22.36 -17.95
N ALA A 144 28.49 23.07 -17.69
CA ALA A 144 28.70 24.43 -18.20
C ALA A 144 28.78 24.46 -19.74
N SER A 145 29.46 23.48 -20.33
CA SER A 145 29.56 23.30 -21.78
C SER A 145 28.18 23.00 -22.40
N ALA A 146 27.33 22.21 -21.74
CA ALA A 146 25.97 21.96 -22.18
C ALA A 146 25.11 23.24 -22.14
N GLY A 147 25.22 24.05 -21.08
CA GLY A 147 24.50 25.31 -20.92
C GLY A 147 24.84 26.36 -21.97
N ALA A 148 26.09 26.43 -22.41
CA ALA A 148 26.54 27.39 -23.44
C ALA A 148 26.02 27.09 -24.85
N THR A 149 25.49 25.87 -25.10
CA THR A 149 25.08 25.42 -26.45
C THR A 149 23.61 25.70 -26.78
N GLY A 150 22.87 26.43 -25.92
CA GLY A 150 21.50 26.87 -26.22
C GLY A 150 20.38 25.85 -25.93
N LEU A 151 20.64 24.84 -25.11
CA LEU A 151 19.73 23.72 -24.81
C LEU A 151 18.81 23.96 -23.59
N TRP A 152 18.37 25.20 -23.38
CA TRP A 152 17.83 25.72 -22.11
C TRP A 152 16.41 25.23 -21.74
N ARG A 153 15.71 24.48 -22.62
CA ARG A 153 14.36 23.99 -22.30
C ARG A 153 14.31 22.73 -21.43
N SER A 154 15.40 21.97 -21.30
CA SER A 154 15.33 20.63 -20.71
C SER A 154 16.43 20.26 -19.70
N ILE A 155 17.33 21.18 -19.36
CA ILE A 155 18.41 20.92 -18.39
C ILE A 155 17.91 21.19 -16.96
N LYS A 156 17.28 20.19 -16.33
CA LYS A 156 17.04 20.18 -14.87
C LYS A 156 18.11 19.34 -14.18
N VAL A 157 19.27 19.93 -13.91
CA VAL A 157 20.37 19.25 -13.20
C VAL A 157 20.00 19.05 -11.74
N MET A 158 19.79 17.80 -11.33
CA MET A 158 19.72 17.42 -9.91
C MET A 158 21.14 17.18 -9.40
N LEU A 159 21.84 18.24 -8.96
CA LEU A 159 23.11 18.11 -8.24
C LEU A 159 22.84 17.48 -6.85
N PRO A 160 23.44 16.33 -6.48
CA PRO A 160 23.13 15.67 -5.20
C PRO A 160 23.61 16.45 -3.97
N LYS A 161 24.52 17.42 -4.11
CA LYS A 161 25.10 18.16 -2.98
C LYS A 161 25.52 19.58 -3.38
N MET A 162 24.60 20.54 -3.28
CA MET A 162 24.96 21.97 -3.30
C MET A 162 24.22 22.71 -2.18
N PRO A 163 24.93 23.48 -1.33
CA PRO A 163 24.31 24.26 -0.27
C PRO A 163 23.35 25.33 -0.84
N PRO A 164 22.27 25.67 -0.11
CA PRO A 164 21.10 26.39 -0.63
C PRO A 164 21.38 27.80 -1.19
N LEU A 165 22.55 28.38 -0.94
CA LEU A 165 22.93 29.73 -1.38
C LEU A 165 23.28 29.86 -2.87
N LYS A 166 23.64 28.77 -3.57
CA LYS A 166 24.00 28.82 -5.01
C LYS A 166 22.85 28.51 -5.98
N ARG A 167 21.65 28.14 -5.49
CA ARG A 167 20.47 27.91 -6.34
C ARG A 167 19.94 29.18 -7.01
N ARG A 168 20.20 30.35 -6.43
CA ARG A 168 19.66 31.63 -6.90
C ARG A 168 20.47 32.27 -8.03
N ALA A 169 21.71 31.83 -8.26
CA ALA A 169 22.58 32.36 -9.32
C ALA A 169 22.39 31.67 -10.68
N LEU A 170 21.57 30.62 -10.74
CA LEU A 170 21.20 29.90 -11.97
C LEU A 170 19.73 30.14 -12.36
N GLY A 171 19.03 31.00 -11.63
CA GLY A 171 17.72 31.51 -12.00
C GLY A 171 17.83 33.01 -12.17
N GLY A 172 17.87 33.46 -13.41
CA GLY A 172 17.56 34.86 -13.71
C GLY A 172 17.70 35.16 -15.19
N PRO A 173 17.12 36.29 -15.62
CA PRO A 173 15.75 36.74 -15.33
C PRO A 173 14.68 35.82 -15.95
#